data_AF-A0AA88LEQ1-F1
#
_entry.id   AF-A0AA88LEQ1-F1
#
_cell.length_a   1.000
_cell.length_b   1.000
_cell.length_c   1.000
_cell.angle_alpha   90.00
_cell.angle_beta   90.00
_cell.angle_gamma   90.00
#
_symmetry.space_group_name_H-M   'P 1'
#
loop_
_entity.id
_entity.type
_entity.pdbx_description
1 polymer ?
#
loop_
_entity_poly.entity_id
_entity_poly.type
_entity_poly.pdbx_seq_one_letter_code
_entity_poly.pdbx_strand_id
1 'polypeptide(L)'
;MTSPLQTPTPDPLPGPGRRTLLSLFDGTGSICRPFLAAGWDVRRLDVDGSHGADIVADIRNWDPARDWSGPAPDVIFAGPPCEHYSSARTRAKTPRNLKLADSLVRKTVEIIEHFHAANPRLQFFVENPDTSMLWKRWVSHRLYGDVSRHYVSAFVAQMNGVRGRKTHRDVIRSRRKAFGIGCDDSRVVRLDYCTYGTNYRKRTRLMTNSPFKGTLCERKCPGFKDGKHVEAAQRGPYSYWKTGKRQHTLDELHAYPDRLVDTIFEHVNKAELPRTQGIGPLCPEPQLAPPGCSAPEIKMQCTGNVTFTTVGSVPS
;
A
#
# COMPACT_ATOMS: atom_id res chain seq x y z
N MET A 1 -26.55 -21.91 -42.75
CA MET A 1 -26.93 -22.07 -41.32
C MET A 1 -25.68 -21.85 -40.49
N THR A 2 -25.44 -20.62 -40.08
CA THR A 2 -24.28 -20.21 -39.27
C THR A 2 -24.52 -20.64 -37.83
N SER A 3 -23.64 -21.50 -37.31
CA SER A 3 -23.68 -21.90 -35.89
C SER A 3 -23.49 -20.67 -35.01
N PRO A 4 -24.28 -20.50 -33.94
CA PRO A 4 -24.09 -19.39 -33.02
C PRO A 4 -22.74 -19.56 -32.29
N LEU A 5 -21.94 -18.48 -32.26
CA LEU A 5 -20.74 -18.40 -31.44
C LEU A 5 -21.13 -18.67 -29.98
N GLN A 6 -20.61 -19.76 -29.42
CA GLN A 6 -20.65 -20.00 -27.98
C GLN A 6 -19.85 -18.89 -27.29
N THR A 7 -20.53 -18.12 -26.44
CA THR A 7 -19.87 -17.25 -25.46
C THR A 7 -18.99 -18.12 -24.56
N PRO A 8 -17.75 -17.70 -24.24
CA PRO A 8 -16.92 -18.46 -23.31
C PRO A 8 -17.65 -18.51 -21.96
N THR A 9 -17.99 -19.72 -21.53
CA THR A 9 -18.50 -19.99 -20.19
C THR A 9 -17.49 -19.47 -19.17
N PRO A 10 -17.92 -18.75 -18.12
CA PRO A 10 -17.03 -18.39 -17.02
C PRO A 10 -16.40 -19.67 -16.46
N ASP A 11 -15.08 -19.66 -16.27
CA ASP A 11 -14.37 -20.77 -15.64
C ASP A 11 -15.13 -21.18 -14.36
N PRO A 12 -15.37 -22.49 -14.14
CA PRO A 12 -15.94 -22.96 -12.89
C PRO A 12 -15.11 -22.41 -11.74
N LEU A 13 -15.76 -21.73 -10.79
CA LEU A 13 -15.11 -21.34 -9.55
C LEU A 13 -14.52 -22.62 -8.94
N PRO A 14 -13.22 -22.65 -8.57
CA PRO A 14 -12.73 -23.75 -7.74
C PRO A 14 -13.66 -23.81 -6.51
N GLY A 15 -14.13 -25.02 -6.16
CA GLY A 15 -15.02 -25.24 -5.01
C GLY A 15 -14.44 -24.59 -3.74
N PRO A 16 -15.20 -24.42 -2.65
CA PRO A 16 -14.83 -23.54 -1.53
C PRO A 16 -13.63 -24.12 -0.75
N GLY A 17 -12.44 -23.96 -1.33
CA GLY A 17 -11.18 -24.05 -0.64
C GLY A 17 -11.16 -22.97 0.43
N ARG A 18 -10.53 -23.28 1.54
CA ARG A 18 -10.31 -22.35 2.64
C ARG A 18 -9.60 -21.11 2.09
N ARG A 19 -10.19 -19.92 2.24
CA ARG A 19 -9.58 -18.66 1.77
C ARG A 19 -8.27 -18.40 2.50
N THR A 20 -7.30 -17.80 1.81
CA THR A 20 -5.95 -17.61 2.36
C THR A 20 -5.57 -16.13 2.50
N LEU A 21 -5.08 -15.76 3.68
CA LEU A 21 -4.38 -14.49 3.96
C LEU A 21 -2.88 -14.76 4.08
N LEU A 22 -2.07 -14.06 3.29
CA LEU A 22 -0.62 -13.94 3.50
C LEU A 22 -0.30 -12.58 4.13
N SER A 23 0.15 -12.60 5.38
CA SER A 23 0.59 -11.40 6.11
C SER A 23 2.11 -11.26 6.03
N LEU A 24 2.60 -10.19 5.43
CA LEU A 24 4.02 -9.87 5.27
C LEU A 24 4.42 -8.79 6.28
N PHE A 25 5.55 -8.99 6.96
CA PHE A 25 5.98 -8.15 8.09
C PHE A 25 4.91 -8.11 9.19
N ASP A 26 4.45 -9.31 9.55
CA ASP A 26 3.27 -9.50 10.38
C ASP A 26 3.37 -8.85 11.79
N GLY A 27 4.58 -8.77 12.34
CA GLY A 27 4.86 -8.23 13.67
C GLY A 27 3.92 -8.87 14.71
N THR A 28 3.12 -8.04 15.38
CA THR A 28 2.19 -8.48 16.45
C THR A 28 1.05 -9.39 15.99
N GLY A 29 0.86 -9.62 14.68
CA GLY A 29 -0.24 -10.43 14.16
C GLY A 29 -1.62 -9.81 14.26
N SER A 30 -1.73 -8.52 14.58
CA SER A 30 -3.02 -7.87 14.79
C SER A 30 -3.96 -8.01 13.59
N ILE A 31 -3.45 -7.94 12.36
CA ILE A 31 -4.25 -8.06 11.13
C ILE A 31 -4.85 -9.46 10.95
N CYS A 32 -4.22 -10.50 11.49
CA CYS A 32 -4.59 -11.89 11.29
C CYS A 32 -5.79 -12.34 12.14
N ARG A 33 -6.11 -11.60 13.22
CA ARG A 33 -7.08 -12.04 14.24
C ARG A 33 -8.47 -12.41 13.69
N PRO A 34 -9.18 -11.54 12.94
CA PRO A 34 -10.52 -11.89 12.44
C PRO A 34 -10.47 -12.95 11.34
N PHE A 35 -9.38 -13.03 10.57
CA PHE A 35 -9.19 -14.05 9.54
C PHE A 35 -9.06 -15.45 10.17
N LEU A 36 -8.23 -15.57 11.21
CA LEU A 36 -8.10 -16.80 12.00
C LEU A 36 -9.44 -17.20 12.63
N ALA A 37 -10.16 -16.24 13.24
CA ALA A 37 -11.45 -16.47 13.87
C ALA A 37 -12.53 -16.95 12.87
N ALA A 38 -12.46 -16.47 11.62
CA ALA A 38 -13.33 -16.89 10.53
C ALA A 38 -12.88 -18.20 9.85
N GLY A 39 -11.83 -18.86 10.37
CA GLY A 39 -11.33 -20.10 9.81
C GLY A 39 -10.63 -19.94 8.46
N TRP A 40 -10.12 -18.75 8.11
CA TRP A 40 -9.24 -18.60 6.95
C TRP A 40 -7.90 -19.31 7.20
N ASP A 41 -7.24 -19.73 6.14
CA ASP A 41 -5.85 -20.15 6.19
C ASP A 41 -4.99 -18.89 6.27
N VAL A 42 -4.18 -18.76 7.31
CA VAL A 42 -3.38 -17.56 7.55
C VAL A 42 -1.92 -17.94 7.59
N ARG A 43 -1.14 -17.30 6.73
CA ARG A 43 0.30 -17.52 6.60
C ARG A 43 1.01 -16.22 6.97
N ARG A 44 1.76 -16.25 8.07
CA ARG A 44 2.38 -15.08 8.70
C ARG A 44 3.88 -15.12 8.43
N LEU A 45 4.40 -14.14 7.69
CA LEU A 45 5.83 -13.99 7.40
C LEU A 45 6.39 -12.80 8.15
N ASP A 46 7.38 -13.04 9.00
CA ASP A 46 8.14 -12.00 9.66
C ASP A 46 9.61 -12.42 9.83
N VAL A 47 10.50 -11.45 10.01
CA VAL A 47 11.90 -11.71 10.34
C VAL A 47 12.05 -12.13 11.81
N ASP A 48 11.12 -11.73 12.67
CA ASP A 48 11.06 -12.08 14.08
C ASP A 48 9.88 -13.04 14.35
N GLY A 49 10.21 -14.24 14.85
CA GLY A 49 9.23 -15.25 15.21
C GLY A 49 8.56 -15.05 16.58
N SER A 50 8.96 -14.03 17.36
CA SER A 50 8.53 -13.85 18.75
C SER A 50 7.00 -13.69 18.93
N HIS A 51 6.29 -13.26 17.90
CA HIS A 51 4.82 -13.12 17.89
C HIS A 51 4.10 -14.25 17.13
N GLY A 52 4.79 -15.37 16.85
CA GLY A 52 4.19 -16.58 16.27
C GLY A 52 4.03 -16.52 14.75
N ALA A 53 5.02 -15.99 14.02
CA ALA A 53 5.06 -16.07 12.57
C ALA A 53 5.23 -17.54 12.10
N ASP A 54 4.50 -17.93 11.05
CA ASP A 54 4.61 -19.27 10.44
C ASP A 54 5.88 -19.41 9.59
N ILE A 55 6.33 -18.30 9.01
CA ILE A 55 7.49 -18.21 8.13
C ILE A 55 8.44 -17.17 8.74
N VAL A 56 9.43 -17.66 9.50
CA VAL A 56 10.44 -16.81 10.14
C VAL A 56 11.61 -16.60 9.19
N ALA A 57 11.56 -15.53 8.40
CA ALA A 57 12.56 -15.22 7.40
C ALA A 57 12.64 -13.73 7.10
N ASP A 58 13.84 -13.27 6.71
CA ASP A 58 13.94 -12.02 5.95
C ASP A 58 13.23 -12.21 4.61
N ILE A 59 12.22 -11.39 4.32
CA ILE A 59 11.44 -11.44 3.09
C ILE A 59 12.31 -11.47 1.83
N ARG A 60 13.50 -10.84 1.85
CA ARG A 60 14.43 -10.79 0.73
C ARG A 60 14.96 -12.16 0.33
N ASN A 61 14.99 -13.09 1.28
CA ASN A 61 15.47 -14.46 1.08
C ASN A 61 14.32 -15.43 0.77
N TRP A 62 13.07 -15.01 0.98
CA TRP A 62 11.88 -15.81 0.73
C TRP A 62 11.43 -15.69 -0.72
N ASP A 63 11.28 -16.82 -1.42
CA ASP A 63 10.87 -16.87 -2.82
C ASP A 63 9.54 -17.61 -2.95
N PRO A 64 8.44 -16.94 -3.33
CA PRO A 64 7.15 -17.60 -3.42
C PRO A 64 7.12 -18.75 -4.45
N ALA A 65 7.97 -18.74 -5.48
CA ALA A 65 8.01 -19.84 -6.44
C ALA A 65 8.64 -21.13 -5.86
N ARG A 66 9.49 -21.00 -4.85
CA ARG A 66 10.22 -22.10 -4.21
C ARG A 66 9.62 -22.50 -2.86
N ASP A 67 9.24 -21.51 -2.07
CA ASP A 67 8.95 -21.65 -0.64
C ASP A 67 7.44 -21.64 -0.33
N TRP A 68 6.57 -21.37 -1.31
CA TRP A 68 5.13 -21.43 -1.13
C TRP A 68 4.55 -22.74 -1.63
N SER A 69 3.85 -23.45 -0.76
CA SER A 69 3.05 -24.62 -1.10
C SER A 69 1.57 -24.29 -0.94
N GLY A 70 0.79 -24.45 -1.99
CA GLY A 70 -0.66 -24.26 -1.97
C GLY A 70 -1.15 -23.27 -3.02
N PRO A 71 -2.46 -22.98 -3.05
CA PRO A 71 -3.02 -21.99 -3.96
C PRO A 71 -2.47 -20.60 -3.65
N ALA A 72 -2.47 -19.72 -4.66
CA ALA A 72 -2.15 -18.32 -4.44
C ALA A 72 -3.15 -17.68 -3.45
N PRO A 73 -2.70 -16.81 -2.54
CA PRO A 73 -3.55 -16.22 -1.53
C PRO A 73 -4.67 -15.37 -2.13
N ASP A 74 -5.76 -15.23 -1.39
CA ASP A 74 -6.87 -14.31 -1.73
C ASP A 74 -6.56 -12.88 -1.30
N VAL A 75 -5.81 -12.74 -0.19
CA VAL A 75 -5.42 -11.45 0.37
C VAL A 75 -3.94 -11.46 0.73
N ILE A 76 -3.23 -10.41 0.34
CA ILE A 76 -1.91 -10.07 0.89
C ILE A 76 -2.04 -8.79 1.70
N PHE A 77 -1.62 -8.84 2.96
CA PHE A 77 -1.43 -7.63 3.76
C PHE A 77 0.04 -7.44 4.05
N ALA A 78 0.57 -6.24 3.83
CA ALA A 78 1.97 -5.94 4.07
C ALA A 78 2.10 -4.63 4.84
N GLY A 79 2.84 -4.66 5.96
CA GLY A 79 3.27 -3.46 6.68
C GLY A 79 4.78 -3.27 6.63
N PRO A 80 5.39 -2.93 5.47
CA PRO A 80 6.84 -2.79 5.38
C PRO A 80 7.41 -1.87 6.47
N PRO A 81 8.52 -2.25 7.13
CA PRO A 81 9.07 -1.50 8.26
C PRO A 81 9.24 -0.01 7.97
N CYS A 82 8.52 0.83 8.73
CA CYS A 82 8.50 2.27 8.50
C CYS A 82 9.70 3.00 9.11
N GLU A 83 10.56 2.31 9.88
CA GLU A 83 11.62 2.91 10.70
C GLU A 83 12.49 3.86 9.88
N HIS A 84 13.10 3.39 8.79
CA HIS A 84 13.97 4.22 7.94
C HIS A 84 13.23 5.26 7.09
N TYR A 85 11.91 5.13 6.94
CA TYR A 85 11.08 6.09 6.24
C TYR A 85 10.39 7.11 7.17
N SER A 86 10.50 6.92 8.48
CA SER A 86 9.78 7.74 9.45
C SER A 86 10.26 9.19 9.46
N SER A 87 9.28 10.11 9.47
CA SER A 87 9.54 11.53 9.66
C SER A 87 10.09 11.82 11.08
N ALA A 88 9.80 10.96 12.06
CA ALA A 88 10.32 11.11 13.42
C ALA A 88 11.85 10.96 13.47
N ARG A 89 12.46 10.25 12.52
CA ARG A 89 13.93 10.09 12.43
C ARG A 89 14.66 11.28 11.83
N THR A 90 13.99 12.39 11.54
CA THR A 90 14.64 13.57 10.90
C THR A 90 15.78 14.13 11.75
N ARG A 91 15.74 13.94 13.07
CA ARG A 91 16.80 14.36 14.02
C ARG A 91 17.54 13.17 14.65
N ALA A 92 17.39 11.96 14.12
CA ALA A 92 18.10 10.80 14.66
C ALA A 92 19.61 10.93 14.44
N LYS A 93 20.41 10.50 15.43
CA LYS A 93 21.88 10.51 15.33
C LYS A 93 22.42 9.49 14.33
N THR A 94 21.67 8.41 14.08
CA THR A 94 22.04 7.35 13.14
C THR A 94 21.48 7.63 11.75
N PRO A 95 22.26 7.37 10.68
CA PRO A 95 21.80 7.53 9.31
C PRO A 95 20.66 6.56 8.98
N ARG A 96 19.87 6.90 7.96
CA ARG A 96 18.83 6.00 7.44
C ARG A 96 19.45 4.98 6.50
N ASN A 97 19.05 3.71 6.62
CA ASN A 97 19.38 2.69 5.63
C ASN A 97 18.24 2.54 4.61
N LEU A 98 18.16 3.51 3.68
CA LEU A 98 17.11 3.51 2.65
C LEU A 98 17.30 2.41 1.60
N LYS A 99 18.54 1.93 1.39
CA LYS A 99 18.82 0.79 0.50
C LYS A 99 18.17 -0.48 1.02
N LEU A 100 18.32 -0.76 2.32
CA LEU A 100 17.64 -1.86 2.99
C LEU A 100 16.12 -1.69 2.89
N ALA A 101 15.59 -0.54 3.33
CA ALA A 101 14.15 -0.29 3.32
C ALA A 101 13.53 -0.48 1.93
N ASP A 102 14.18 0.04 0.88
CA ASP A 102 13.72 -0.12 -0.50
C ASP A 102 13.79 -1.59 -0.97
N SER A 103 14.80 -2.34 -0.54
CA SER A 103 14.85 -3.77 -0.88
C SER A 103 13.68 -4.58 -0.31
N LEU A 104 13.19 -4.22 0.89
CA LEU A 104 12.01 -4.87 1.49
C LEU A 104 10.75 -4.58 0.68
N VAL A 105 10.56 -3.31 0.28
CA VAL A 105 9.40 -2.90 -0.53
C VAL A 105 9.46 -3.51 -1.92
N ARG A 106 10.64 -3.53 -2.57
CA ARG A 106 10.81 -4.17 -3.88
C ARG A 106 10.38 -5.63 -3.84
N LYS A 107 10.85 -6.37 -2.82
CA LYS A 107 10.48 -7.77 -2.64
C LYS A 107 8.98 -7.96 -2.35
N THR A 108 8.37 -7.04 -1.61
CA THR A 108 6.91 -7.01 -1.41
C THR A 108 6.17 -6.92 -2.74
N VAL A 109 6.62 -6.03 -3.64
CA VAL A 109 6.03 -5.85 -4.97
C VAL A 109 6.21 -7.11 -5.83
N GLU A 110 7.39 -7.73 -5.81
CA GLU A 110 7.66 -9.00 -6.52
C GLU A 110 6.73 -10.13 -6.05
N ILE A 111 6.52 -10.27 -4.74
CA ILE A 111 5.62 -11.28 -4.16
C ILE A 111 4.17 -11.04 -4.59
N ILE A 112 3.70 -9.79 -4.53
CA ILE A 112 2.33 -9.45 -4.97
C ILE A 112 2.18 -9.75 -6.47
N GLU A 113 3.16 -9.38 -7.29
CA GLU A 113 3.14 -9.64 -8.74
C GLU A 113 3.09 -11.14 -9.04
N HIS A 114 3.92 -11.94 -8.37
CA HIS A 114 3.93 -13.39 -8.50
C HIS A 114 2.55 -14.00 -8.20
N PHE A 115 1.97 -13.67 -7.04
CA PHE A 115 0.69 -14.26 -6.64
C PHE A 115 -0.49 -13.70 -7.42
N HIS A 116 -0.45 -12.44 -7.88
CA HIS A 116 -1.50 -11.89 -8.72
C HIS A 116 -1.54 -12.56 -10.10
N ALA A 117 -0.39 -12.94 -10.65
CA ALA A 117 -0.31 -13.70 -11.90
C ALA A 117 -1.02 -15.06 -11.79
N ALA A 118 -0.94 -15.70 -10.63
CA ALA A 118 -1.63 -16.96 -10.34
C ALA A 118 -3.10 -16.79 -9.88
N ASN A 119 -3.42 -15.67 -9.21
CA ASN A 119 -4.77 -15.32 -8.75
C ASN A 119 -5.11 -13.86 -9.12
N PRO A 120 -5.77 -13.63 -10.27
CA PRO A 120 -6.20 -12.28 -10.68
C PRO A 120 -7.27 -11.64 -9.79
N ARG A 121 -7.81 -12.37 -8.79
CA ARG A 121 -8.73 -11.85 -7.77
C ARG A 121 -8.04 -11.43 -6.47
N LEU A 122 -6.72 -11.67 -6.36
CA LEU A 122 -5.91 -11.30 -5.20
C LEU A 122 -6.09 -9.81 -4.88
N GLN A 123 -6.43 -9.52 -3.63
CA GLN A 123 -6.40 -8.17 -3.09
C GLN A 123 -5.15 -7.96 -2.27
N PHE A 124 -4.42 -6.87 -2.52
CA PHE A 124 -3.27 -6.51 -1.69
C PHE A 124 -3.52 -5.22 -0.91
N PHE A 125 -2.89 -5.09 0.25
CA PHE A 125 -2.85 -3.87 1.04
C PHE A 125 -1.42 -3.63 1.50
N VAL A 126 -0.80 -2.52 1.10
CA VAL A 126 0.52 -2.10 1.57
C VAL A 126 0.35 -0.87 2.48
N GLU A 127 0.59 -1.05 3.77
CA GLU A 127 0.45 -0.03 4.81
C GLU A 127 1.76 0.73 5.03
N ASN A 128 1.63 2.05 5.15
CA ASN A 128 2.64 2.87 5.80
C ASN A 128 2.02 4.19 6.28
N PRO A 129 2.63 4.87 7.28
CA PRO A 129 2.24 6.23 7.61
C PRO A 129 2.17 7.14 6.38
N ASP A 130 1.16 8.00 6.31
CA ASP A 130 0.90 8.81 5.10
C ASP A 130 2.00 9.85 4.82
N THR A 131 2.76 10.24 5.84
CA THR A 131 3.91 11.16 5.72
C THR A 131 5.24 10.44 5.47
N SER A 132 5.21 9.10 5.36
CA SER A 132 6.37 8.26 5.15
C SER A 132 7.19 8.70 3.94
N MET A 133 8.52 8.55 4.05
CA MET A 133 9.40 8.73 2.90
C MET A 133 9.12 7.70 1.80
N LEU A 134 8.56 6.52 2.11
CA LEU A 134 8.22 5.49 1.13
C LEU A 134 7.51 6.06 -0.10
N TRP A 135 6.46 6.86 0.13
CA TRP A 135 5.63 7.42 -0.93
C TRP A 135 6.32 8.48 -1.81
N LYS A 136 7.52 8.92 -1.41
CA LYS A 136 8.35 9.85 -2.17
C LYS A 136 9.47 9.14 -2.94
N ARG A 137 9.63 7.84 -2.74
CA ARG A 137 10.70 7.05 -3.34
C ARG A 137 10.18 6.29 -4.54
N TRP A 138 11.00 6.18 -5.57
CA TRP A 138 10.59 5.51 -6.80
C TRP A 138 10.24 4.03 -6.58
N VAL A 139 10.79 3.36 -5.57
CA VAL A 139 10.45 1.96 -5.26
C VAL A 139 8.94 1.71 -5.09
N SER A 140 8.16 2.71 -4.68
CA SER A 140 6.71 2.58 -4.51
C SER A 140 5.90 2.83 -5.79
N HIS A 141 6.53 3.16 -6.93
CA HIS A 141 5.82 3.61 -8.14
C HIS A 141 4.81 2.58 -8.64
N ARG A 142 5.15 1.30 -8.58
CA ARG A 142 4.27 0.21 -9.05
C ARG A 142 3.09 -0.07 -8.12
N LEU A 143 3.03 0.52 -6.93
CA LEU A 143 1.85 0.42 -6.07
C LEU A 143 0.71 1.34 -6.56
N TYR A 144 1.02 2.31 -7.41
CA TYR A 144 0.05 3.19 -8.06
C TYR A 144 -0.58 2.49 -9.27
N GLY A 145 -1.86 2.77 -9.53
CA GLY A 145 -2.53 2.34 -10.75
C GLY A 145 -2.13 3.21 -11.93
N ASP A 146 -1.87 4.49 -11.67
CA ASP A 146 -1.33 5.45 -12.62
C ASP A 146 -0.01 6.02 -12.06
N VAL A 147 1.12 5.57 -12.62
CA VAL A 147 2.46 6.00 -12.19
C VAL A 147 2.69 7.50 -12.38
N SER A 148 1.90 8.19 -13.22
CA SER A 148 1.97 9.66 -13.33
C SER A 148 1.54 10.38 -12.05
N ARG A 149 0.81 9.67 -11.16
CA ARG A 149 0.36 10.16 -9.84
C ARG A 149 1.40 9.94 -8.74
N HIS A 150 2.45 9.18 -9.01
CA HIS A 150 3.59 9.06 -8.09
C HIS A 150 4.26 10.42 -7.90
N TYR A 151 4.79 10.64 -6.69
CA TYR A 151 5.42 11.92 -6.33
C TYR A 151 6.57 12.32 -7.24
N VAL A 152 7.46 11.39 -7.60
CA VAL A 152 8.64 11.68 -8.45
C VAL A 152 8.18 12.05 -9.86
N SER A 153 7.22 11.32 -10.44
CA SER A 153 6.61 11.66 -11.73
C SER A 153 6.00 13.06 -11.71
N ALA A 154 5.15 13.35 -10.71
CA ALA A 154 4.50 14.65 -10.55
C ALA A 154 5.51 15.78 -10.27
N PHE A 155 6.59 15.47 -9.56
CA PHE A 155 7.68 16.42 -9.27
C PHE A 155 8.45 16.77 -10.53
N VAL A 156 8.95 15.76 -11.26
CA VAL A 156 9.72 15.97 -12.50
C VAL A 156 8.88 16.69 -13.55
N ALA A 157 7.63 16.28 -13.75
CA ALA A 157 6.72 16.96 -14.68
C ALA A 157 6.51 18.45 -14.33
N GLN A 158 6.30 18.76 -13.05
CA GLN A 158 6.17 20.15 -12.59
C GLN A 158 7.47 20.94 -12.81
N MET A 159 8.62 20.34 -12.53
CA MET A 159 9.92 21.01 -12.62
C MET A 159 10.37 21.23 -14.07
N ASN A 160 9.97 20.37 -15.01
CA ASN A 160 10.23 20.55 -16.43
C ASN A 160 9.29 21.60 -17.06
N GLY A 161 8.06 21.75 -16.55
CA GLY A 161 7.08 22.73 -17.07
C GLY A 161 7.27 24.17 -16.57
N VAL A 162 8.04 24.39 -15.50
CA VAL A 162 8.28 25.73 -14.94
C VAL A 162 9.47 26.41 -15.63
N ARG A 163 9.23 27.56 -16.25
CA ARG A 163 10.28 28.44 -16.79
C ARG A 163 10.82 29.36 -15.68
N GLY A 164 12.13 29.62 -15.69
CA GLY A 164 12.77 30.52 -14.72
C GLY A 164 13.09 29.89 -13.37
N ARG A 165 13.23 30.72 -12.32
CA ARG A 165 13.66 30.28 -10.98
C ARG A 165 12.56 29.45 -10.30
N LYS A 166 12.90 28.21 -9.96
CA LYS A 166 12.03 27.28 -9.24
C LYS A 166 11.79 27.76 -7.80
N THR A 167 10.55 27.65 -7.33
CA THR A 167 10.11 28.16 -6.02
C THR A 167 9.66 27.04 -5.09
N HIS A 168 9.59 27.33 -3.78
CA HIS A 168 8.99 26.41 -2.81
C HIS A 168 7.50 26.11 -3.12
N ARG A 169 6.78 27.02 -3.78
CA ARG A 169 5.38 26.80 -4.20
C ARG A 169 5.28 25.68 -5.23
N ASP A 170 6.28 25.50 -6.10
CA ASP A 170 6.29 24.43 -7.10
C ASP A 170 6.40 23.06 -6.44
N VAL A 171 7.24 22.92 -5.41
CA VAL A 171 7.35 21.69 -4.60
C VAL A 171 6.01 21.38 -3.91
N ILE A 172 5.36 22.38 -3.33
CA ILE A 172 4.04 22.21 -2.69
C ILE A 172 3.00 21.73 -3.72
N ARG A 173 3.01 22.27 -4.95
CA ARG A 173 2.10 21.87 -6.02
C ARG A 173 2.30 20.40 -6.40
N SER A 174 3.55 19.94 -6.59
CA SER A 174 3.85 18.52 -6.84
C SER A 174 3.36 17.62 -5.71
N ARG A 175 3.56 18.03 -4.44
CA ARG A 175 3.06 17.28 -3.28
C ARG A 175 1.54 17.21 -3.24
N ARG A 176 0.83 18.29 -3.60
CA ARG A 176 -0.65 18.29 -3.66
C ARG A 176 -1.19 17.34 -4.72
N LYS A 177 -0.52 17.25 -5.88
CA LYS A 177 -0.88 16.32 -6.96
C LYS A 177 -0.65 14.85 -6.58
N ALA A 178 0.41 14.54 -5.84
CA ALA A 178 0.77 13.17 -5.48
C ALA A 178 0.19 12.66 -4.14
N PHE A 179 -0.18 13.55 -3.23
CA PHE A 179 -0.57 13.20 -1.85
C PHE A 179 -1.82 13.91 -1.33
N GLY A 180 -2.38 14.87 -2.07
CA GLY A 180 -3.49 15.72 -1.62
C GLY A 180 -4.78 15.46 -2.39
N ILE A 181 -5.64 16.48 -2.43
CA ILE A 181 -6.90 16.51 -3.20
C ILE A 181 -6.69 16.21 -4.70
N GLY A 182 -5.46 16.36 -5.22
CA GLY A 182 -5.14 16.08 -6.62
C GLY A 182 -4.66 14.65 -6.92
N CYS A 183 -4.50 13.78 -5.92
CA CYS A 183 -4.19 12.37 -6.15
C CYS A 183 -5.50 11.58 -6.18
N ASP A 184 -6.01 11.40 -7.40
CA ASP A 184 -7.22 10.67 -7.77
C ASP A 184 -6.95 9.18 -8.08
N ASP A 185 -5.73 8.70 -7.81
CA ASP A 185 -5.42 7.28 -7.95
C ASP A 185 -6.26 6.48 -6.95
N SER A 186 -7.15 5.65 -7.47
CA SER A 186 -8.09 4.85 -6.70
C SER A 186 -7.42 3.86 -5.74
N ARG A 187 -6.13 3.57 -5.94
CA ARG A 187 -5.34 2.70 -5.07
C ARG A 187 -4.86 3.37 -3.79
N VAL A 188 -4.89 4.70 -3.73
CA VAL A 188 -4.43 5.47 -2.57
C VAL A 188 -5.58 5.63 -1.58
N VAL A 189 -5.62 4.77 -0.56
CA VAL A 189 -6.59 4.90 0.53
C VAL A 189 -5.91 5.58 1.72
N ARG A 190 -6.48 6.69 2.19
CA ARG A 190 -6.01 7.39 3.41
C ARG A 190 -7.01 7.22 4.53
N LEU A 191 -6.49 6.98 5.72
CA LEU A 191 -7.30 6.78 6.91
C LEU A 191 -6.58 7.30 8.15
N ASP A 192 -7.32 7.57 9.22
CA ASP A 192 -6.77 7.96 10.52
C ASP A 192 -7.10 6.91 11.58
N TYR A 193 -6.10 6.31 12.22
CA TYR A 193 -6.33 5.23 13.20
C TYR A 193 -7.29 5.61 14.35
N CYS A 194 -7.44 6.89 14.68
CA CYS A 194 -8.35 7.32 15.75
C CYS A 194 -9.82 7.12 15.39
N THR A 195 -10.18 7.02 14.10
CA THR A 195 -11.54 6.65 13.69
C THR A 195 -11.83 5.18 13.93
N TYR A 196 -10.78 4.39 14.18
CA TYR A 196 -10.83 2.95 14.43
C TYR A 196 -10.48 2.60 15.89
N GLY A 197 -10.59 3.56 16.82
CA GLY A 197 -10.56 3.29 18.26
C GLY A 197 -9.27 3.67 19.00
N THR A 198 -8.24 4.15 18.30
CA THR A 198 -7.04 4.67 19.01
C THR A 198 -7.27 6.07 19.58
N ASN A 199 -6.58 6.37 20.69
CA ASN A 199 -6.61 7.68 21.37
C ASN A 199 -5.67 8.71 20.75
N TYR A 200 -4.85 8.30 19.79
CA TYR A 200 -3.96 9.15 19.00
C TYR A 200 -4.39 9.15 17.54
N ARG A 201 -4.10 10.24 16.84
CA ARG A 201 -4.24 10.26 15.38
C ARG A 201 -2.95 9.82 14.72
N LYS A 202 -2.99 8.67 14.05
CA LYS A 202 -1.97 8.22 13.10
C LYS A 202 -2.59 8.22 11.71
N ARG A 203 -2.21 9.20 10.89
CA ARG A 203 -2.64 9.23 9.48
C ARG A 203 -1.82 8.21 8.70
N THR A 204 -2.52 7.25 8.12
CA THR A 204 -1.95 6.11 7.41
C THR A 204 -2.45 6.10 5.97
N ARG A 205 -1.63 5.53 5.10
CA ARG A 205 -1.98 5.20 3.73
C ARG A 205 -1.95 3.69 3.55
N LEU A 206 -3.00 3.16 2.95
CA LEU A 206 -3.05 1.81 2.38
C LEU A 206 -3.00 1.95 0.86
N MET A 207 -1.96 1.42 0.24
CA MET A 207 -1.94 1.23 -1.21
C MET A 207 -2.61 -0.11 -1.51
N THR A 208 -3.67 -0.12 -2.30
CA THR A 208 -4.46 -1.35 -2.53
C THR A 208 -5.07 -1.37 -3.93
N ASN A 209 -5.25 -2.55 -4.50
CA ASN A 209 -6.06 -2.75 -5.70
C ASN A 209 -7.55 -3.03 -5.38
N SER A 210 -7.92 -2.97 -4.10
CA SER A 210 -9.27 -3.18 -3.60
C SER A 210 -10.09 -1.89 -3.60
N PRO A 211 -11.42 -1.92 -3.80
CA PRO A 211 -12.28 -0.74 -3.67
C PRO A 211 -12.47 -0.26 -2.21
N PHE A 212 -11.66 -0.75 -1.28
CA PHE A 212 -11.70 -0.41 0.14
C PHE A 212 -11.66 1.11 0.35
N LYS A 213 -12.42 1.60 1.32
CA LYS A 213 -12.50 3.03 1.66
C LYS A 213 -12.10 3.25 3.11
N GLY A 214 -11.17 4.17 3.30
CA GLY A 214 -10.69 4.61 4.61
C GLY A 214 -11.48 5.80 5.14
N THR A 215 -11.48 5.96 6.46
CA THR A 215 -12.14 7.09 7.13
C THR A 215 -11.07 8.05 7.68
N LEU A 216 -11.26 9.35 7.40
CA LEU A 216 -10.43 10.41 7.96
C LEU A 216 -11.10 11.03 9.19
N CYS A 217 -10.29 11.48 10.15
CA CYS A 217 -10.78 12.10 11.36
C CYS A 217 -11.26 13.53 11.10
N GLU A 218 -12.50 13.81 11.49
CA GLU A 218 -13.12 15.13 11.47
C GLU A 218 -13.15 15.79 12.86
N ARG A 219 -12.27 15.36 13.78
CA ARG A 219 -12.19 15.84 15.18
C ARG A 219 -13.41 15.48 16.04
N LYS A 220 -14.19 14.48 15.61
CA LYS A 220 -15.34 13.92 16.34
C LYS A 220 -15.06 12.52 16.90
N CYS A 221 -13.81 12.05 16.83
CA CYS A 221 -13.45 10.73 17.34
C CYS A 221 -13.34 10.74 18.88
N PRO A 222 -13.53 9.58 19.55
CA PRO A 222 -13.45 9.49 21.01
C PRO A 222 -12.10 9.95 21.60
N GLY A 223 -11.02 9.81 20.82
CA GLY A 223 -9.68 10.24 21.19
C GLY A 223 -9.42 11.74 21.09
N PHE A 224 -10.36 12.54 20.57
CA PHE A 224 -10.22 14.00 20.44
C PHE A 224 -10.96 14.71 21.58
N LYS A 225 -10.21 15.35 22.49
CA LYS A 225 -10.72 16.10 23.65
C LYS A 225 -9.98 17.43 23.78
N ASP A 226 -10.67 18.49 24.18
CA ASP A 226 -10.08 19.82 24.41
C ASP A 226 -9.25 20.35 23.24
N GLY A 227 -9.76 20.16 22.01
CA GLY A 227 -9.11 20.65 20.79
C GLY A 227 -7.91 19.83 20.30
N LYS A 228 -7.61 18.67 20.89
CA LYS A 228 -6.48 17.82 20.48
C LYS A 228 -6.74 16.33 20.70
N HIS A 229 -5.93 15.48 20.06
CA HIS A 229 -5.91 14.07 20.40
C HIS A 229 -5.21 13.87 21.75
N VAL A 230 -5.77 13.00 22.60
CA VAL A 230 -5.32 12.85 23.99
C VAL A 230 -3.96 12.15 24.09
N GLU A 231 -3.60 11.30 23.13
CA GLU A 231 -2.31 10.61 23.02
C GLU A 231 -1.57 10.96 21.72
N ALA A 232 -0.31 10.54 21.61
CA ALA A 232 0.54 10.74 20.42
C ALA A 232 1.14 9.42 19.94
N ALA A 233 1.10 9.19 18.63
CA ALA A 233 1.63 7.99 17.98
C ALA A 233 3.16 8.01 17.84
N GLN A 234 3.89 8.22 18.94
CA GLN A 234 5.35 8.28 18.94
C GLN A 234 5.95 7.87 20.29
N ARG A 235 7.21 7.45 20.27
CA ARG A 235 8.03 7.28 21.48
C ARG A 235 8.82 8.56 21.76
N GLY A 236 8.92 8.93 23.04
CA GLY A 236 9.67 10.10 23.49
C GLY A 236 8.85 11.40 23.57
N PRO A 237 9.43 12.46 24.16
CA PRO A 237 8.70 13.69 24.47
C PRO A 237 8.20 14.37 23.19
N TYR A 238 6.90 14.65 23.14
CA TYR A 238 6.32 15.53 22.13
C TYR A 238 6.33 16.95 22.70
N SER A 239 6.72 17.95 21.90
CA SER A 239 7.14 19.29 22.39
C SER A 239 6.10 20.10 23.17
N TYR A 240 4.83 19.74 23.12
CA TYR A 240 3.72 20.40 23.81
C TYR A 240 3.06 19.54 24.91
N TRP A 241 3.60 18.36 25.21
CA TRP A 241 3.10 17.40 26.20
C TRP A 241 4.21 17.26 27.25
N LYS A 242 4.17 18.11 28.27
CA LYS A 242 5.00 17.93 29.47
C LYS A 242 4.61 16.60 30.14
N THR A 243 5.57 16.03 30.85
CA THR A 243 5.54 14.84 31.72
C THR A 243 4.13 14.40 32.19
N GLY A 244 3.84 13.09 32.08
CA GLY A 244 2.68 12.47 32.75
C GLY A 244 1.59 11.82 31.87
N LYS A 245 1.76 11.73 30.54
CA LYS A 245 0.85 10.96 29.67
C LYS A 245 1.41 9.59 29.30
N ARG A 246 0.51 8.62 29.09
CA ARG A 246 0.82 7.25 28.67
C ARG A 246 1.80 7.24 27.50
N GLN A 247 2.90 6.52 27.66
CA GLN A 247 3.81 6.21 26.56
C GLN A 247 3.41 4.88 25.97
N HIS A 248 3.44 4.79 24.64
CA HIS A 248 3.18 3.53 23.96
C HIS A 248 4.45 2.70 23.83
N THR A 249 4.29 1.38 23.94
CA THR A 249 5.34 0.45 23.54
C THR A 249 5.51 0.48 22.01
N LEU A 250 6.60 -0.11 21.51
CA LEU A 250 6.80 -0.22 20.06
C LEU A 250 5.68 -1.08 19.43
N ASP A 251 5.36 -2.20 20.06
CA ASP A 251 4.30 -3.12 19.65
C ASP A 251 2.94 -2.43 19.58
N GLU A 252 2.58 -1.59 20.56
CA GLU A 252 1.33 -0.81 20.52
C GLU A 252 1.28 0.18 19.34
N LEU A 253 2.40 0.79 18.97
CA LEU A 253 2.46 1.73 17.84
C LEU A 253 2.47 1.04 16.47
N HIS A 254 2.94 -0.21 16.43
CA HIS A 254 3.02 -1.05 15.24
C HIS A 254 1.78 -1.93 15.05
N ALA A 255 1.02 -2.20 16.11
CA ALA A 255 -0.27 -2.87 16.02
C ALA A 255 -1.30 -2.02 15.24
N TYR A 256 -2.11 -2.71 14.45
CA TYR A 256 -3.27 -2.09 13.79
C TYR A 256 -4.43 -1.98 14.79
N PRO A 257 -5.25 -0.90 14.73
CA PRO A 257 -6.44 -0.79 15.56
C PRO A 257 -7.41 -1.94 15.27
N ASP A 258 -7.98 -2.58 16.30
CA ASP A 258 -8.85 -3.75 16.11
C ASP A 258 -10.02 -3.45 15.15
N ARG A 259 -10.69 -2.30 15.31
CA ARG A 259 -11.79 -1.92 14.39
C ARG A 259 -11.34 -1.73 12.95
N LEU A 260 -10.09 -1.33 12.70
CA LEU A 260 -9.56 -1.22 11.34
C LEU A 260 -9.40 -2.61 10.73
N VAL A 261 -8.83 -3.52 11.52
CA VAL A 261 -8.63 -4.92 11.14
C VAL A 261 -9.98 -5.59 10.83
N ASP A 262 -10.99 -5.39 11.68
CA ASP A 262 -12.35 -5.88 11.46
C ASP A 262 -12.97 -5.31 10.18
N THR A 263 -12.85 -3.99 9.96
CA THR A 263 -13.38 -3.32 8.75
C THR A 263 -12.73 -3.87 7.47
N ILE A 264 -11.42 -4.15 7.51
CA ILE A 264 -10.70 -4.73 6.37
C ILE A 264 -11.16 -6.17 6.13
N PHE A 265 -11.27 -6.96 7.19
CA PHE A 265 -11.78 -8.33 7.13
C PHE A 265 -13.20 -8.37 6.54
N GLU A 266 -14.14 -7.60 7.06
CA GLU A 266 -15.52 -7.50 6.55
C GLU A 266 -15.55 -7.12 5.06
N HIS A 267 -14.65 -6.23 4.64
CA HIS A 267 -14.55 -5.82 3.25
C HIS A 267 -14.08 -6.95 2.33
N VAL A 268 -13.10 -7.75 2.74
CA VAL A 268 -12.55 -8.85 1.92
C VAL A 268 -13.31 -10.17 2.10
N ASN A 269 -14.09 -10.32 3.17
CA ASN A 269 -14.89 -11.52 3.44
C ASN A 269 -16.20 -11.58 2.64
N LYS A 270 -16.40 -10.66 1.69
CA LYS A 270 -17.55 -10.68 0.76
C LYS A 270 -17.51 -11.95 -0.10
N ALA A 271 -18.69 -12.45 -0.48
CA ALA A 271 -18.85 -13.73 -1.18
C ALA A 271 -18.04 -13.80 -2.48
N GLU A 272 -17.92 -12.70 -3.22
CA GLU A 272 -17.12 -12.62 -4.43
C GLU A 272 -16.09 -11.49 -4.34
N LEU A 273 -14.82 -11.85 -4.55
CA LEU A 273 -13.75 -10.89 -4.79
C LEU A 273 -13.68 -10.61 -6.30
N PRO A 274 -13.87 -9.34 -6.73
CA PRO A 274 -13.78 -9.02 -8.15
C PRO A 274 -12.35 -9.26 -8.66
N ARG A 275 -12.20 -9.54 -9.96
CA ARG A 275 -10.88 -9.44 -10.60
C ARG A 275 -10.34 -8.04 -10.38
N THR A 276 -9.09 -7.94 -9.97
CA THR A 276 -8.42 -6.70 -9.64
C THR A 276 -7.26 -6.47 -10.60
N GLN A 277 -6.88 -5.21 -10.77
CA GLN A 277 -5.60 -4.94 -11.42
C GLN A 277 -4.45 -5.35 -10.50
N GLY A 278 -3.40 -5.94 -11.07
CA GLY A 278 -2.18 -6.29 -10.35
C GLY A 278 -1.33 -5.07 -10.03
N ILE A 279 -0.07 -5.31 -9.71
CA ILE A 279 0.95 -4.26 -9.57
C ILE A 279 1.05 -3.44 -10.86
N GLY A 280 1.26 -2.13 -10.75
CA GLY A 280 1.42 -1.21 -11.88
C GLY A 280 2.64 -1.55 -12.75
N PRO A 281 2.73 -0.97 -13.96
CA PRO A 281 3.80 -1.28 -14.90
C PRO A 281 5.17 -0.91 -14.34
N LEU A 282 6.19 -1.67 -14.72
CA LEU A 282 7.58 -1.29 -14.46
C LEU A 282 7.91 -0.07 -15.31
N CYS A 283 8.42 1.00 -14.69
CA CYS A 283 8.82 2.22 -15.38
C CYS A 283 10.21 2.68 -14.90
N PRO A 284 11.06 3.24 -15.79
CA PRO A 284 12.31 3.84 -15.38
C PRO A 284 12.05 5.05 -14.47
N GLU A 285 12.97 5.31 -13.54
CA GLU A 285 12.84 6.48 -12.66
C GLU A 285 12.90 7.78 -13.48
N PRO A 286 11.90 8.68 -13.34
CA PRO A 286 11.89 9.94 -14.05
C PRO A 286 13.09 10.81 -13.66
N GLN A 287 13.74 11.40 -14.67
CA GLN A 287 14.86 12.31 -14.47
C GLN A 287 14.47 13.74 -14.86
N LEU A 288 15.02 14.72 -14.15
CA LEU A 288 14.88 16.12 -14.53
C LEU A 288 15.62 16.36 -15.84
N ALA A 289 14.99 17.09 -16.77
CA ALA A 289 15.66 17.46 -18.01
C ALA A 289 16.84 18.39 -17.69
N PRO A 290 18.00 18.22 -18.36
CA PRO A 290 19.10 19.16 -18.23
C PRO A 290 18.67 20.56 -18.71
N PRO A 291 19.29 21.63 -18.17
CA PRO A 291 18.98 23.00 -18.59
C PRO A 291 19.17 23.17 -20.10
N GLY A 292 18.18 23.72 -20.81
CA GLY A 292 18.29 24.07 -22.24
C GLY A 292 17.75 23.04 -23.23
N CYS A 293 17.37 21.83 -22.79
CA CYS A 293 16.65 20.88 -23.65
C CYS A 293 15.13 21.14 -23.60
N SER A 294 14.47 21.20 -24.75
CA SER A 294 13.01 21.00 -24.82
C SER A 294 12.70 19.61 -24.27
N ALA A 295 11.79 19.53 -23.29
CA ALA A 295 11.40 18.26 -22.70
C ALA A 295 10.87 17.34 -23.82
N PRO A 296 11.40 16.11 -23.99
CA PRO A 296 10.69 15.14 -24.81
C PRO A 296 9.32 14.93 -24.15
N GLU A 297 8.29 14.95 -24.97
CA GLU A 297 6.95 14.56 -24.56
C GLU A 297 7.08 13.11 -24.05
N ILE A 298 7.09 12.90 -22.73
CA ILE A 298 7.09 11.54 -22.15
C ILE A 298 5.71 10.98 -22.45
N LYS A 299 5.53 10.46 -23.67
CA LYS A 299 4.52 9.45 -23.93
C LYS A 299 4.98 8.26 -23.09
N MET A 300 4.37 8.09 -21.92
CA MET A 300 4.45 6.84 -21.16
C MET A 300 3.92 5.74 -22.08
N GLN A 301 4.80 5.18 -22.91
CA GLN A 301 4.54 3.91 -23.55
C GLN A 301 4.72 2.86 -22.47
N CYS A 302 3.63 2.61 -21.74
CA CYS A 302 3.51 1.45 -20.88
C CYS A 302 3.71 0.23 -21.78
N THR A 303 4.85 -0.45 -21.67
CA THR A 303 5.05 -1.75 -22.31
C THR A 303 4.17 -2.75 -21.58
N GLY A 304 2.99 -2.98 -22.12
CA GLY A 304 1.98 -3.87 -21.56
C GLY A 304 0.79 -3.94 -22.50
N ASN A 305 0.98 -4.61 -23.63
CA ASN A 305 -0.15 -5.07 -24.44
C ASN A 305 -0.94 -6.07 -23.60
N VAL A 306 -2.01 -5.61 -22.95
CA VAL A 306 -3.13 -6.49 -22.62
C VAL A 306 -4.06 -6.39 -23.81
N THR A 307 -3.91 -7.35 -24.72
CA THR A 307 -4.89 -7.59 -25.78
C THR A 307 -6.22 -7.94 -25.13
N PHE A 308 -7.14 -6.96 -25.09
CA PHE A 308 -8.56 -7.27 -24.98
C PHE A 308 -9.01 -7.71 -26.36
N THR A 309 -9.25 -9.00 -26.53
CA THR A 309 -10.02 -9.52 -27.66
C THR A 309 -11.45 -9.01 -27.52
N THR A 310 -11.72 -7.86 -28.11
CA THR A 310 -13.09 -7.40 -28.37
C THR A 310 -13.69 -8.33 -29.43
N VAL A 311 -14.64 -9.16 -29.02
CA VAL A 311 -15.47 -9.93 -29.95
C VAL A 311 -16.41 -8.93 -30.61
N GLY A 312 -16.00 -8.42 -31.78
CA GLY A 312 -16.73 -7.44 -32.57
C GLY A 312 -17.60 -8.11 -33.63
N SER A 313 -18.91 -7.94 -33.44
CA SER A 313 -20.02 -7.94 -34.40
C SER A 313 -19.68 -8.01 -35.89
N VAL A 314 -20.29 -8.99 -36.56
CA VAL A 314 -20.44 -9.09 -38.03
C VAL A 314 -21.48 -8.06 -38.51
N PRO A 315 -21.19 -7.24 -39.53
CA PRO A 315 -22.20 -6.54 -40.31
C PRO A 315 -22.54 -7.30 -41.61
N SER A 316 -23.78 -7.10 -42.03
CA SER A 316 -24.51 -7.68 -43.16
C SER A 316 -23.82 -7.59 -44.52
#